data_AF-A0A524FCK9-F1
#
_entry.id   AF-A0A524FCK9-F1
#
_cell.length_a   1.000
_cell.length_b   1.000
_cell.length_c   1.000
_cell.angle_alpha   90.00
_cell.angle_beta   90.00
_cell.angle_gamma   90.00
#
_symmetry.space_group_name_H-M   'P 1'
#
loop_
_entity.id
_entity.type
_entity.pdbx_description
1 polymer ?
#
loop_
_entity_poly.entity_id
_entity_poly.type
_entity_poly.pdbx_seq_one_letter_code
_entity_poly.pdbx_strand_id
1 'polypeptide(L)'
;MSKFSFLVKEIHSIVTLKLRKYIIFSLKNEDRIFLYFIHRKRPTKGLLYGHGFLGEIHGLLQDPSIDCLECQLGPHIMGGVSYEENGEIIENNMSVEECNEILTELKKELIISNDMVQLF
;
A
#
# COMPACT_ATOMS: atom_id res chain seq x y z
N MET A 1 25.01 11.48 -0.35
CA MET A 1 24.08 10.36 -0.08
C MET A 1 22.88 10.92 0.65
N SER A 2 21.79 11.21 -0.07
CA SER A 2 20.56 11.67 0.57
C SER A 2 19.92 10.47 1.27
N LYS A 3 19.95 10.46 2.60
CA LYS A 3 19.15 9.54 3.42
C LYS A 3 17.71 10.01 3.31
N PHE A 4 16.98 9.57 2.28
CA PHE A 4 15.53 9.64 2.34
C PHE A 4 15.09 8.79 3.52
N SER A 5 14.46 9.43 4.49
CA SER A 5 13.98 8.76 5.69
C SER A 5 12.51 8.44 5.43
N PHE A 6 12.20 7.18 5.14
CA PHE A 6 10.85 6.68 4.85
C PHE A 6 9.95 6.60 6.09
N LEU A 7 10.04 7.58 6.98
CA LEU A 7 9.26 7.62 8.20
C LEU A 7 7.79 7.79 7.87
N VAL A 8 6.94 6.93 8.40
CA VAL A 8 5.50 7.12 8.30
C VAL A 8 5.12 8.39 9.07
N LYS A 9 4.35 9.25 8.40
CA LYS A 9 3.80 10.48 8.98
C LYS A 9 2.47 10.19 9.66
N GLU A 10 1.59 9.49 8.95
CA GLU A 10 0.21 9.28 9.36
C GLU A 10 -0.36 8.03 8.69
N ILE A 11 -1.10 7.23 9.46
CA ILE A 11 -1.96 6.16 8.97
C ILE A 11 -3.36 6.75 8.81
N HIS A 12 -3.79 6.96 7.57
CA HIS A 12 -5.08 7.56 7.25
C HIS A 12 -6.24 6.61 7.50
N SER A 13 -6.06 5.32 7.16
CA SER A 13 -7.11 4.33 7.27
C SER A 13 -6.56 2.91 7.24
N ILE A 14 -7.21 2.02 7.99
CA ILE A 14 -7.02 0.57 7.92
C ILE A 14 -8.38 -0.04 7.65
N VAL A 15 -8.54 -0.65 6.48
CA VAL A 15 -9.82 -1.20 6.04
C VAL A 15 -9.66 -2.64 5.57
N THR A 16 -10.70 -3.43 5.76
CA THR A 16 -10.78 -4.78 5.21
C THR A 16 -11.96 -4.81 4.25
N LEU A 17 -11.70 -5.07 2.97
CA LEU A 17 -12.74 -5.30 1.98
C LEU A 17 -12.64 -6.75 1.51
N LYS A 18 -13.72 -7.50 1.72
CA LYS A 18 -13.79 -8.94 1.44
C LYS A 18 -12.60 -9.69 2.08
N LEU A 19 -11.68 -10.20 1.26
CA LEU A 19 -10.50 -10.98 1.68
C LEU A 19 -9.20 -10.17 1.65
N ARG A 20 -9.27 -8.87 1.35
CA ARG A 20 -8.12 -7.98 1.29
C ARG A 20 -8.09 -7.06 2.49
N LYS A 21 -6.90 -6.88 3.03
CA LYS A 21 -6.62 -5.85 4.01
C LYS A 21 -5.85 -4.73 3.33
N TYR A 22 -6.23 -3.51 3.62
CA TYR A 22 -5.64 -2.29 3.10
C TYR A 22 -5.16 -1.41 4.23
N ILE A 23 -4.02 -0.76 4.02
CA ILE A 23 -3.46 0.26 4.90
C ILE A 23 -3.10 1.46 4.03
N ILE A 24 -3.75 2.59 4.31
CA ILE A 24 -3.55 3.85 3.59
C ILE A 24 -2.76 4.76 4.51
N PHE A 25 -1.64 5.29 4.03
CA PHE A 25 -0.73 6.07 4.86
C PHE A 25 0.06 7.07 4.03
N SER A 26 0.75 7.98 4.72
CA SER A 26 1.67 8.95 4.13
C SER A 26 3.03 8.90 4.81
N LEU A 27 4.07 9.30 4.10
CA LEU A 27 5.43 9.40 4.62
C LEU A 27 5.77 10.85 4.98
N LYS A 28 6.78 11.04 5.83
CA LYS A 28 7.34 12.36 6.11
C LYS A 28 8.09 12.86 4.88
N ASN A 29 7.91 14.14 4.56
CA ASN A 29 8.54 14.82 3.43
C ASN A 29 8.12 14.27 2.05
N GLU A 30 6.93 13.66 1.98
CA GLU A 30 6.38 13.14 0.74
C GLU A 30 4.90 13.51 0.63
N ASP A 31 4.50 14.03 -0.53
CA ASP A 31 3.13 14.45 -0.80
C ASP A 31 2.28 13.32 -1.40
N ARG A 32 2.92 12.20 -1.74
CA ARG A 32 2.27 10.98 -2.22
C ARG A 32 1.59 10.23 -1.06
N ILE A 33 0.48 9.58 -1.41
CA ILE A 33 -0.23 8.66 -0.53
C ILE A 33 0.11 7.24 -0.96
N PHE A 34 0.31 6.39 0.05
CA PHE A 34 0.66 4.99 -0.12
C PHE A 34 -0.53 4.10 0.25
N LEU A 35 -0.71 3.04 -0.52
CA LEU A 35 -1.69 1.98 -0.31
C LEU A 35 -0.94 0.65 -0.23
N TYR A 36 -0.82 0.12 0.98
CA TYR A 36 -0.42 -1.27 1.17
C TYR A 36 -1.65 -2.17 1.13
N PHE A 37 -1.56 -3.32 0.47
CA PHE A 37 -2.59 -4.33 0.48
C PHE A 37 -2.03 -5.74 0.60
N ILE A 38 -2.83 -6.64 1.17
CA ILE A 38 -2.55 -8.07 1.23
C ILE A 38 -3.84 -8.87 1.17
N HIS A 39 -3.83 -9.94 0.38
CA HIS A 39 -4.92 -10.89 0.28
C HIS A 39 -4.75 -12.03 1.28
N ARG A 40 -5.81 -12.38 2.03
CA ARG A 40 -5.73 -13.39 3.11
C ARG A 40 -5.64 -14.84 2.62
N LYS A 41 -6.12 -15.13 1.41
CA LYS A 41 -6.18 -16.51 0.86
C LYS A 41 -5.28 -16.76 -0.34
N ARG A 42 -4.65 -15.72 -0.86
CA ARG A 42 -3.87 -15.76 -2.10
C ARG A 42 -2.58 -15.01 -1.82
N PRO A 43 -1.45 -15.37 -2.45
CA PRO A 43 -0.17 -14.74 -2.16
C PRO A 43 -0.08 -13.30 -2.69
N THR A 44 -1.19 -12.67 -3.10
CA THR A 44 -1.22 -11.31 -3.62
C THR A 44 -0.99 -10.28 -2.52
N LYS A 45 0.01 -9.43 -2.72
CA LYS A 45 0.29 -8.26 -1.88
C LYS A 45 0.89 -7.15 -2.72
N GLY A 46 0.76 -5.91 -2.27
CA GLY A 46 1.27 -4.76 -2.99
C GLY A 46 1.51 -3.56 -2.11
N LEU A 47 2.45 -2.72 -2.50
CA LEU A 47 2.58 -1.35 -2.04
C LEU A 47 2.51 -0.44 -3.26
N LEU A 48 1.47 0.38 -3.32
CA LEU A 48 1.23 1.31 -4.42
C LEU A 48 1.30 2.73 -3.90
N TYR A 49 1.63 3.69 -4.77
CA TYR A 49 1.59 5.11 -4.43
C TYR A 49 1.10 5.96 -5.59
N GLY A 50 0.55 7.13 -5.23
CA GLY A 50 0.08 8.13 -6.19
C GLY A 50 -0.33 9.44 -5.53
N HIS A 51 -0.77 10.39 -6.36
CA HIS A 51 -1.40 11.64 -5.90
C HIS A 51 -2.92 11.52 -5.91
N GLY A 52 -3.59 12.19 -4.97
CA GLY A 52 -5.06 12.21 -4.90
C GLY A 52 -5.73 10.92 -4.40
N PHE A 53 -4.97 9.86 -4.09
CA PHE A 53 -5.50 8.57 -3.63
C PHE A 53 -6.49 8.67 -2.48
N LEU A 54 -6.24 9.53 -1.48
CA LEU A 54 -7.06 9.54 -0.28
C LEU A 54 -8.53 9.88 -0.58
N GLY A 55 -8.78 10.85 -1.45
CA GLY A 55 -10.13 11.24 -1.86
C GLY A 55 -10.82 10.14 -2.67
N GLU A 56 -10.12 9.59 -3.67
CA GLU A 56 -10.63 8.49 -4.49
C GLU A 56 -10.95 7.27 -3.63
N ILE A 57 -10.03 6.84 -2.77
CA ILE A 57 -10.22 5.68 -1.88
C ILE A 57 -11.43 5.88 -0.97
N HIS A 58 -11.62 7.08 -0.40
CA HIS A 58 -12.80 7.35 0.41
C HIS A 58 -14.10 7.24 -0.39
N GLY A 59 -14.12 7.69 -1.65
CA GLY A 59 -15.25 7.51 -2.55
C GLY A 59 -15.51 6.03 -2.85
N LEU A 60 -14.46 5.28 -3.19
CA LEU A 60 -14.55 3.84 -3.48
C LEU A 60 -15.03 3.03 -2.27
N LEU A 61 -14.65 3.43 -1.05
CA LEU A 61 -15.10 2.76 0.18
C LEU A 61 -16.60 2.94 0.46
N GLN A 62 -17.27 3.90 -0.17
CA GLN A 62 -18.72 4.09 -0.05
C GLN A 62 -19.51 3.27 -1.08
N ASP A 63 -18.84 2.70 -2.09
CA ASP A 63 -19.47 1.88 -3.11
C ASP A 63 -19.52 0.40 -2.66
N PRO A 64 -20.72 -0.16 -2.41
CA PRO A 64 -20.87 -1.55 -1.98
C PRO A 64 -20.52 -2.57 -3.08
N SER A 65 -20.38 -2.15 -4.33
CA SER A 65 -20.03 -3.00 -5.47
C SER A 65 -18.51 -3.20 -5.63
N ILE A 66 -17.70 -2.49 -4.84
CA ILE A 66 -16.25 -2.55 -4.99
C ILE A 66 -15.65 -3.80 -4.35
N ASP A 67 -14.86 -4.47 -5.18
CA ASP A 67 -14.19 -5.72 -4.84
C ASP A 67 -12.70 -5.54 -4.53
N CYS A 68 -12.11 -4.47 -5.07
CA CYS A 68 -10.67 -4.33 -5.21
C CYS A 68 -10.31 -2.86 -5.40
N LEU A 69 -9.72 -2.21 -4.39
CA LEU A 69 -9.34 -0.80 -4.47
C LEU A 69 -8.24 -0.59 -5.53
N GLU A 70 -7.22 -1.46 -5.55
CA GLU A 70 -6.10 -1.35 -6.46
C GLU A 70 -6.51 -1.44 -7.94
N CYS A 71 -7.54 -2.22 -8.27
CA CYS A 71 -8.08 -2.30 -9.63
C CYS A 71 -8.76 -1.01 -10.07
N GLN A 72 -9.42 -0.30 -9.16
CA GLN A 72 -10.13 0.95 -9.47
C GLN A 72 -9.20 2.16 -9.47
N LEU A 73 -8.09 2.09 -8.70
CA LEU A 73 -7.09 3.15 -8.61
C LEU A 73 -6.11 3.17 -9.79
N GLY A 74 -6.17 2.21 -10.71
CA GLY A 74 -5.28 2.05 -11.86
C GLY A 74 -4.79 3.37 -12.50
N PRO A 75 -5.70 4.30 -12.89
CA PRO A 75 -5.33 5.57 -13.52
C PRO A 75 -4.54 6.54 -12.63
N HIS A 76 -4.63 6.40 -11.31
CA HIS A 76 -4.00 7.28 -10.32
C HIS A 76 -2.68 6.71 -9.78
N ILE A 77 -2.38 5.43 -10.04
CA ILE A 77 -1.16 4.78 -9.57
C ILE A 77 0.04 5.34 -10.35
N MET A 78 0.99 5.93 -9.62
CA MET A 78 2.25 6.43 -10.19
C MET A 78 3.36 5.39 -10.15
N GLY A 79 3.31 4.50 -9.16
CA GLY A 79 4.28 3.44 -8.98
C GLY A 79 3.96 2.55 -7.80
N GLY A 80 4.82 1.56 -7.58
CA GLY A 80 4.69 0.57 -6.53
C GLY A 80 5.33 -0.75 -6.89
N VAL A 81 5.18 -1.70 -5.98
CA VAL A 81 5.58 -3.09 -6.15
C VAL A 81 4.39 -3.98 -5.84
N SER A 82 4.11 -4.97 -6.69
CA SER A 82 3.10 -6.01 -6.43
C SER A 82 3.69 -7.41 -6.58
N TYR A 83 3.17 -8.35 -5.80
CA TYR A 83 3.46 -9.78 -5.90
C TYR A 83 2.15 -10.42 -6.35
N GLU A 84 2.19 -11.09 -7.51
CA GLU A 84 1.01 -11.62 -8.17
C GLU A 84 0.82 -13.11 -7.87
N GLU A 85 -0.38 -13.62 -8.16
CA GLU A 85 -0.74 -15.02 -7.88
C GLU A 85 0.11 -16.04 -8.66
N ASN A 86 0.66 -15.64 -9.80
CA ASN A 86 1.56 -16.46 -10.62
C ASN A 86 3.01 -16.49 -10.08
N GLY A 87 3.29 -15.81 -8.96
CA GLY A 87 4.62 -15.74 -8.35
C GLY A 87 5.51 -14.64 -8.93
N GLU A 88 5.01 -13.81 -9.82
CA GLU A 88 5.75 -12.68 -10.38
C GLU A 88 5.77 -11.49 -9.42
N ILE A 89 6.90 -10.77 -9.42
CA ILE A 89 7.02 -9.46 -8.78
C ILE A 89 7.03 -8.41 -9.89
N ILE A 90 6.14 -7.43 -9.77
CA ILE A 90 6.04 -6.30 -10.68
C ILE A 90 6.57 -5.08 -9.96
N GLU A 91 7.68 -4.53 -10.45
CA GLU A 91 8.24 -3.25 -10.00
C GLU A 91 7.87 -2.15 -10.99
N ASN A 92 7.32 -1.04 -10.50
CA ASN A 92 7.02 0.13 -11.31
C ASN A 92 7.39 1.40 -10.55
N ASN A 93 8.41 2.13 -11.01
CA ASN A 93 8.90 3.36 -10.37
C ASN A 93 9.20 3.24 -8.86
N MET A 94 9.50 2.04 -8.38
CA MET A 94 9.92 1.72 -7.02
C MET A 94 10.56 0.34 -7.05
N SER A 95 11.75 0.18 -6.45
CA SER A 95 12.36 -1.14 -6.30
C SER A 95 11.76 -1.92 -5.12
N VAL A 96 11.94 -3.24 -5.13
CA VAL A 96 11.63 -4.12 -3.99
C VAL A 96 12.38 -3.68 -2.73
N GLU A 97 13.62 -3.20 -2.85
CA GLU A 97 14.37 -2.71 -1.69
C GLU A 97 13.72 -1.45 -1.11
N GLU A 98 13.41 -0.46 -1.93
CA GLU A 98 12.71 0.76 -1.50
C GLU A 98 11.34 0.43 -0.88
N CYS A 99 10.60 -0.49 -1.49
CA CYS A 99 9.34 -0.99 -0.97
C CYS A 99 9.51 -1.60 0.43
N ASN A 100 10.51 -2.47 0.61
CA ASN A 100 10.80 -3.13 1.88
C ASN A 100 11.25 -2.17 2.97
N GLU A 101 11.97 -1.10 2.62
CA GLU A 101 12.31 -0.03 3.57
C GLU A 101 11.04 0.68 4.07
N ILE A 102 10.13 1.05 3.17
CA ILE A 102 8.85 1.69 3.52
C ILE A 102 8.00 0.77 4.39
N LEU A 103 7.86 -0.51 4.00
CA LEU A 103 7.05 -1.47 4.76
C LEU A 103 7.65 -1.79 6.14
N THR A 104 8.97 -1.72 6.27
CA THR A 104 9.63 -1.87 7.57
C THR A 104 9.28 -0.72 8.50
N GLU A 105 9.25 0.52 8.01
CA GLU A 105 8.80 1.67 8.81
C GLU A 105 7.31 1.59 9.13
N LEU A 106 6.48 1.17 8.18
CA LEU A 106 5.05 0.94 8.42
C LEU A 106 4.82 -0.12 9.50
N LYS A 107 5.58 -1.22 9.50
CA LYS A 107 5.53 -2.25 10.56
C LYS A 107 5.84 -1.67 11.94
N LYS A 108 6.85 -0.80 12.05
CA LYS A 108 7.25 -0.18 13.31
C LYS A 108 6.12 0.67 13.88
N GLU A 109 5.49 1.50 13.06
CA GLU A 109 4.39 2.36 13.51
C GLU A 109 3.12 1.60 13.89
N LEU A 110 2.89 0.43 13.29
CA LEU A 110 1.67 -0.31 13.54
C LEU A 110 1.61 -1.00 14.92
N ILE A 111 2.75 -1.14 15.64
CA ILE A 111 3.02 -1.61 17.04
C ILE A 111 2.27 -2.87 17.56
N ILE A 112 1.12 -3.23 17.00
CA ILE A 112 0.05 -4.04 17.62
C ILE A 112 -0.19 -5.35 16.87
N SER A 113 0.29 -5.53 15.64
CA SER A 113 0.27 -6.85 14.98
C SER A 113 1.30 -6.94 13.87
N ASN A 114 2.35 -7.73 14.14
CA ASN A 114 3.47 -7.98 13.22
C ASN A 114 3.04 -8.68 11.91
N ASP A 115 1.83 -9.26 11.92
CA ASP A 115 1.25 -10.04 10.81
C ASP A 115 0.47 -9.18 9.81
N MET A 116 0.30 -7.88 10.09
CA MET A 116 -0.50 -7.00 9.23
C MET A 116 0.20 -6.57 7.95
N VAL A 117 1.53 -6.64 7.93
CA VAL A 117 2.37 -6.22 6.82
C VAL A 117 3.37 -7.34 6.52
N GLN A 118 3.58 -7.63 5.25
CA GLN A 118 4.57 -8.59 4.77
C GLN A 118 5.53 -7.91 3.82
N LEU A 119 6.83 -8.07 4.07
CA LEU A 119 7.89 -7.64 3.17
C LEU A 119 7.91 -8.53 1.92
N PHE A 120 8.43 -8.01 0.82
CA PHE A 120 8.65 -8.71 -0.44
C PHE A 120 9.88 -9.61 -0.37
#